data_AF-A0A094IBV2-F1
#
_entry.id   AF-A0A094IBV2-F1
#
_cell.length_a   1.000
_cell.length_b   1.000
_cell.length_c   1.000
_cell.angle_alpha   90.00
_cell.angle_beta   90.00
_cell.angle_gamma   90.00
#
_symmetry.space_group_name_H-M   'P 1'
#
loop_
_entity.id
_entity.type
_entity.pdbx_description
1 polymer ?
#
loop_
_entity_poly.entity_id
_entity_poly.type
_entity_poly.pdbx_seq_one_letter_code
_entity_poly.pdbx_strand_id
1 'polypeptide(L)'
;AQLGLTILPTDVKLITKPEDLYQWSILTAGKAALFNKQLSKHSTGAYIDLCNGVGVHFKAVLAEGAADYEQETRLVTTSTAFEALEKNREHPSSDAITFQLSAKEWRGRFNAELAIREALEIEMMGIKEEHAELLTDVKALREAEATRIQELEKAREVLLLTSRMLQERALKASEDSQKITHAATSLKLGRNPSSAARCAVLSWAAHRPATGSSAPECPYQGIKPSTAINGRISDDDDDDDYYLTSGGSRA
;
A
#
# COMPACT_ATOMS: atom_id res chain seq x y z
N ALA A 1 -20.59 -2.71 -51.53
CA ALA A 1 -21.76 -3.46 -52.02
C ALA A 1 -22.29 -4.30 -50.87
N GLN A 2 -23.55 -4.11 -50.47
CA GLN A 2 -24.24 -4.91 -49.47
C GLN A 2 -24.97 -6.04 -50.21
N LEU A 3 -24.90 -7.27 -49.70
CA LEU A 3 -25.37 -8.46 -50.44
C LEU A 3 -26.90 -8.58 -50.56
N GLY A 4 -27.68 -7.69 -49.93
CA GLY A 4 -29.14 -7.78 -49.90
C GLY A 4 -29.69 -8.99 -49.12
N LEU A 5 -28.83 -9.75 -48.45
CA LEU A 5 -29.22 -10.90 -47.62
C LEU A 5 -29.81 -10.42 -46.29
N THR A 6 -30.93 -11.01 -45.88
CA THR A 6 -31.47 -10.86 -44.53
C THR A 6 -31.11 -12.10 -43.73
N ILE A 7 -30.14 -11.97 -42.82
CA ILE A 7 -29.66 -13.06 -41.98
C ILE A 7 -29.85 -12.62 -40.53
N LEU A 8 -30.39 -13.50 -39.69
CA LEU A 8 -30.50 -13.23 -38.26
C LEU A 8 -29.10 -13.28 -37.63
N PRO A 9 -28.80 -12.45 -36.60
CA PRO A 9 -27.49 -12.48 -35.94
C PRO A 9 -27.07 -13.88 -35.45
N THR A 10 -28.02 -14.70 -35.02
CA THR A 10 -27.81 -16.11 -34.60
C THR A 10 -27.34 -17.02 -35.73
N ASP A 11 -27.69 -16.71 -36.97
CA ASP A 11 -27.39 -17.55 -38.13
C ASP A 11 -26.05 -17.16 -38.79
N VAL A 12 -25.38 -16.12 -38.27
CA VAL A 12 -24.06 -15.71 -38.76
C VAL A 12 -22.99 -16.69 -38.24
N LYS A 13 -22.42 -17.45 -39.17
CA LYS A 13 -21.34 -18.41 -38.93
C LYS A 13 -20.00 -17.83 -39.39
N LEU A 14 -18.95 -18.07 -38.60
CA LEU A 14 -17.56 -17.84 -39.04
C LEU A 14 -17.11 -18.93 -40.01
N ILE A 15 -17.41 -20.19 -39.72
CA ILE A 15 -17.11 -21.31 -40.60
C ILE A 15 -18.34 -21.56 -41.47
N THR A 16 -18.31 -21.03 -42.69
CA THR A 16 -19.38 -21.18 -43.68
C THR A 16 -19.16 -22.45 -44.51
N LYS A 17 -20.24 -23.15 -44.83
CA LYS A 17 -20.29 -24.28 -45.75
C LYS A 17 -20.63 -23.80 -47.17
N PRO A 18 -20.32 -24.57 -48.23
CA PRO A 18 -20.68 -24.18 -49.60
C PRO A 18 -22.20 -24.06 -49.82
N GLU A 19 -23.03 -24.66 -48.97
CA GLU A 19 -24.50 -24.52 -49.01
C GLU A 19 -25.03 -23.29 -48.25
N ASP A 20 -24.19 -22.58 -47.50
CA ASP A 20 -24.62 -21.36 -46.79
C ASP A 20 -24.81 -20.22 -47.81
N LEU A 21 -25.76 -19.31 -47.53
CA LEU A 21 -26.13 -18.19 -48.43
C LEU A 21 -24.98 -17.21 -48.71
N TYR A 22 -23.93 -17.24 -47.90
CA TYR A 22 -22.77 -16.39 -48.02
C TYR A 22 -21.50 -17.15 -47.61
N GLN A 23 -20.39 -16.67 -48.12
CA GLN A 23 -19.05 -17.12 -47.76
C GLN A 23 -18.20 -15.92 -47.37
N TRP A 24 -17.18 -16.14 -46.52
CA TRP A 24 -16.23 -15.09 -46.19
C TRP A 24 -15.16 -14.94 -47.28
N SER A 25 -15.09 -13.76 -47.87
CA SER A 25 -13.97 -13.32 -48.69
C SER A 25 -12.96 -12.62 -47.82
N ILE A 26 -11.79 -13.24 -47.62
CA ILE A 26 -10.70 -12.71 -46.81
C ILE A 26 -9.80 -11.85 -47.72
N LEU A 27 -9.77 -10.55 -47.46
CA LEU A 27 -9.04 -9.55 -48.25
C LEU A 27 -7.58 -9.41 -47.79
N THR A 28 -7.27 -9.80 -46.56
CA THR A 28 -5.92 -9.71 -45.97
C THR A 28 -5.39 -11.09 -45.63
N ALA A 29 -4.27 -11.50 -46.24
CA ALA A 29 -3.70 -12.86 -46.14
C ALA A 29 -3.46 -13.34 -44.68
N GLY A 30 -3.13 -12.44 -43.76
CA GLY A 30 -2.89 -12.78 -42.34
C GLY A 30 -4.15 -13.01 -41.49
N LYS A 31 -5.35 -12.70 -42.00
CA LYS A 31 -6.60 -12.77 -41.23
C LYS A 31 -7.38 -14.07 -41.46
N ALA A 32 -6.92 -14.94 -42.35
CA ALA A 32 -7.57 -16.22 -42.65
C ALA A 32 -7.69 -17.14 -41.42
N ALA A 33 -6.72 -17.09 -40.50
CA ALA A 33 -6.72 -17.91 -39.30
C ALA A 33 -7.95 -17.67 -38.38
N LEU A 34 -8.59 -16.50 -38.47
CA LEU A 34 -9.81 -16.18 -37.72
C LEU A 34 -11.02 -17.04 -38.14
N PHE A 35 -11.00 -17.59 -39.36
CA PHE A 35 -12.10 -18.37 -39.94
C PHE A 35 -11.89 -19.89 -39.84
N ASN A 36 -10.84 -20.35 -39.16
CA ASN A 36 -10.53 -21.77 -39.03
C ASN A 36 -11.18 -22.44 -37.80
N LYS A 37 -11.77 -21.65 -36.90
CA LYS A 37 -12.35 -22.12 -35.64
C LYS A 37 -13.65 -21.37 -35.34
N GLN A 38 -14.52 -21.99 -34.54
CA GLN A 38 -15.75 -21.37 -34.05
C GLN A 38 -15.46 -20.24 -33.06
N LEU A 39 -16.39 -19.28 -32.93
CA LEU A 39 -16.27 -18.12 -32.03
C LEU A 39 -15.90 -18.50 -30.59
N SER A 40 -16.48 -19.57 -30.06
CA SER A 40 -16.22 -20.06 -28.70
C SER A 40 -14.79 -20.53 -28.46
N LYS A 41 -13.99 -20.75 -29.52
CA LYS A 41 -12.59 -21.20 -29.45
C LYS A 41 -11.59 -20.07 -29.70
N HIS A 42 -12.05 -18.84 -29.89
CA HIS A 42 -11.21 -17.67 -30.09
C HIS A 42 -10.91 -16.96 -28.78
N SER A 43 -9.77 -16.29 -28.71
CA SER A 43 -9.44 -15.40 -27.58
C SER A 43 -10.24 -14.09 -27.69
N THR A 44 -10.31 -13.34 -26.59
CA THR A 44 -10.90 -11.99 -26.59
C THR A 44 -10.24 -11.08 -27.62
N GLY A 45 -8.93 -11.19 -27.84
CA GLY A 45 -8.22 -10.42 -28.87
C GLY A 45 -8.68 -10.76 -30.29
N ALA A 46 -8.92 -12.04 -30.59
CA ALA A 46 -9.45 -12.47 -31.89
C ALA A 46 -10.89 -11.98 -32.12
N TYR A 47 -11.70 -11.84 -31.06
CA TYR A 47 -13.02 -11.22 -31.16
C TYR A 47 -12.95 -9.73 -31.54
N ILE A 48 -12.05 -8.97 -30.90
CA ILE A 48 -11.82 -7.56 -31.23
C ILE A 48 -11.39 -7.42 -32.70
N ASP A 49 -10.47 -8.28 -33.14
CA ASP A 49 -10.01 -8.34 -34.53
C ASP A 49 -11.13 -8.67 -35.52
N LEU A 50 -12.09 -9.52 -35.13
CA LEU A 50 -13.24 -9.85 -35.95
C LEU A 50 -14.19 -8.66 -36.07
N CYS A 51 -14.56 -8.02 -34.96
CA CYS A 51 -15.44 -6.86 -34.97
C CYS A 51 -14.87 -5.70 -35.78
N ASN A 52 -13.59 -5.40 -35.60
CA ASN A 52 -12.92 -4.30 -36.30
C ASN A 52 -12.58 -4.64 -37.76
N GLY A 53 -12.51 -5.92 -38.10
CA GLY A 53 -12.07 -6.40 -39.42
C GLY A 53 -13.18 -6.51 -40.47
N VAL A 54 -14.46 -6.54 -40.07
CA VAL A 54 -15.59 -6.65 -41.02
C VAL A 54 -15.58 -5.46 -41.96
N GLY A 55 -15.62 -5.73 -43.27
CA GLY A 55 -15.61 -4.70 -44.32
C GLY A 55 -14.22 -4.14 -44.65
N VAL A 56 -13.22 -4.36 -43.80
CA VAL A 56 -11.84 -3.91 -44.01
C VAL A 56 -10.94 -5.06 -44.46
N HIS A 57 -10.88 -6.12 -43.64
CA HIS A 57 -9.98 -7.27 -43.85
C HIS A 57 -10.69 -8.49 -44.44
N PHE A 58 -12.02 -8.54 -44.30
CA PHE A 58 -12.85 -9.59 -44.86
C PHE A 58 -14.28 -9.09 -45.02
N LYS A 59 -15.01 -9.70 -45.93
CA LYS A 59 -16.41 -9.37 -46.20
C LYS A 59 -17.19 -10.62 -46.53
N ALA A 60 -18.48 -10.64 -46.22
CA ALA A 60 -19.36 -11.65 -46.76
C ALA A 60 -19.50 -11.42 -48.28
N VAL A 61 -19.45 -12.50 -49.05
CA VAL A 61 -19.79 -12.55 -50.47
C VAL A 61 -20.87 -13.61 -50.68
N LEU A 62 -21.69 -13.45 -51.72
CA LEU A 62 -22.72 -14.45 -52.05
C LEU A 62 -22.03 -15.76 -52.44
N ALA A 63 -22.48 -16.87 -51.88
CA ALA A 63 -21.92 -18.17 -52.23
C ALA A 63 -22.33 -18.54 -53.67
N GLU A 64 -21.42 -19.08 -54.46
CA GLU A 64 -21.59 -19.33 -55.91
C GLU A 64 -22.76 -20.30 -56.22
N GLY A 65 -23.23 -21.07 -55.24
CA GLY A 65 -24.42 -21.95 -55.34
C GLY A 65 -25.75 -21.37 -54.85
N ALA A 66 -25.80 -20.12 -54.37
CA ALA A 66 -27.00 -19.52 -53.76
C ALA A 66 -27.94 -18.80 -54.76
N ALA A 67 -27.61 -18.82 -56.06
CA ALA A 67 -28.31 -18.04 -57.10
C ALA A 67 -29.73 -18.53 -57.44
N ASP A 68 -30.19 -19.67 -56.89
CA ASP A 68 -31.49 -20.29 -57.23
C ASP A 68 -32.59 -20.07 -56.18
N TYR A 69 -32.32 -19.34 -55.09
CA TYR A 69 -33.35 -18.96 -54.10
C TYR A 69 -34.06 -17.68 -54.55
N GLU A 70 -35.11 -17.87 -55.35
CA GLU A 70 -36.13 -16.92 -55.81
C GLU A 70 -36.03 -15.47 -55.30
N GLN A 71 -35.44 -14.61 -56.13
CA GLN A 71 -35.38 -13.16 -55.93
C GLN A 71 -36.70 -12.44 -56.29
N GLU A 72 -37.70 -13.16 -56.81
CA GLU A 72 -38.86 -12.58 -57.52
C GLU A 72 -40.11 -12.38 -56.64
N THR A 73 -40.25 -13.13 -55.55
CA THR A 73 -41.42 -13.02 -54.63
C THR A 73 -41.32 -11.91 -53.58
N ARG A 74 -40.16 -11.22 -53.46
CA ARG A 74 -39.88 -10.35 -52.30
C ARG A 74 -40.02 -8.84 -52.54
N LEU A 75 -39.93 -8.38 -53.78
CA LEU A 75 -39.95 -6.94 -54.10
C LEU A 75 -41.36 -6.31 -54.00
N VAL A 76 -42.43 -7.07 -54.24
CA VAL A 76 -43.81 -6.55 -54.26
C VAL A 76 -44.39 -6.35 -52.85
N THR A 77 -44.01 -7.18 -51.89
CA THR A 77 -44.49 -7.08 -50.49
C THR A 77 -43.82 -5.95 -49.71
N THR A 78 -42.70 -5.40 -50.22
CA THR A 78 -41.90 -4.40 -49.50
C THR A 78 -42.48 -2.98 -49.62
N SER A 79 -43.17 -2.66 -50.72
CA SER A 79 -43.69 -1.30 -50.95
C SER A 79 -44.92 -0.95 -50.11
N THR A 80 -45.83 -1.90 -49.86
CA THR A 80 -47.03 -1.70 -49.02
C THR A 80 -46.74 -1.77 -47.53
N ALA A 81 -45.70 -2.52 -47.12
CA ALA A 81 -45.25 -2.56 -45.74
C ALA A 81 -44.56 -1.24 -45.29
N PHE A 82 -43.93 -0.51 -46.22
CA PHE A 82 -43.27 0.78 -45.92
C PHE A 82 -44.28 1.90 -45.62
N GLU A 83 -45.42 1.97 -46.33
CA GLU A 83 -46.48 2.95 -46.02
C GLU A 83 -47.19 2.66 -44.68
N ALA A 84 -47.29 1.39 -44.28
CA ALA A 84 -47.82 1.01 -42.97
C ALA A 84 -46.83 1.31 -41.82
N LEU A 85 -45.53 1.28 -42.09
CA LEU A 85 -44.48 1.62 -41.13
C LEU A 85 -44.41 3.13 -40.86
N GLU A 86 -44.61 3.98 -41.87
CA GLU A 86 -44.58 5.44 -41.69
C GLU A 86 -45.72 5.98 -40.83
N LYS A 87 -46.90 5.34 -40.81
CA LYS A 87 -47.99 5.73 -39.90
C LYS A 87 -47.74 5.37 -38.43
N ASN A 88 -46.80 4.48 -38.11
CA ASN A 88 -46.41 4.18 -36.73
C ASN A 88 -45.32 5.13 -36.18
N ARG A 89 -44.84 6.09 -36.96
CA ARG A 89 -43.83 7.08 -36.53
C ARG A 89 -44.39 8.24 -35.72
N GLU A 90 -45.70 8.49 -35.75
CA GLU A 90 -46.33 9.61 -35.04
C GLU A 90 -46.58 9.33 -33.55
N HIS A 91 -46.38 8.10 -33.08
CA HIS A 91 -46.36 7.78 -31.66
C HIS A 91 -45.02 7.12 -31.33
N PRO A 92 -44.16 7.75 -30.51
CA PRO A 92 -42.98 7.07 -30.00
C PRO A 92 -43.47 5.80 -29.30
N SER A 93 -43.07 4.64 -29.83
CA SER A 93 -43.36 3.34 -29.21
C SER A 93 -43.03 3.41 -27.73
N SER A 94 -43.87 2.82 -26.88
CA SER A 94 -43.64 2.68 -25.44
C SER A 94 -42.21 2.18 -25.14
N ASP A 95 -41.65 1.36 -26.04
CA ASP A 95 -40.29 0.86 -25.95
C ASP A 95 -39.25 1.97 -26.08
N ALA A 96 -39.43 2.91 -27.03
CA ALA A 96 -38.50 4.02 -27.25
C ALA A 96 -38.41 4.95 -26.03
N ILE A 97 -39.54 5.21 -25.36
CA ILE A 97 -39.59 5.99 -24.12
C ILE A 97 -38.85 5.25 -22.99
N THR A 98 -39.08 3.94 -22.88
CA THR A 98 -38.40 3.09 -21.88
C THR A 98 -36.89 3.06 -22.08
N PHE A 99 -36.43 2.91 -23.32
CA PHE A 99 -35.00 2.99 -23.67
C PHE A 99 -34.40 4.36 -23.36
N GLN A 100 -35.13 5.45 -23.59
CA GLN A 100 -34.63 6.79 -23.31
C GLN A 100 -34.50 7.03 -21.79
N LEU A 101 -35.45 6.53 -20.99
CA LEU A 101 -35.39 6.60 -19.54
C LEU A 101 -34.21 5.79 -18.99
N SER A 102 -34.02 4.56 -19.47
CA SER A 102 -32.89 3.72 -19.05
C SER A 102 -31.54 4.35 -19.45
N ALA A 103 -31.43 4.94 -20.64
CA ALA A 103 -30.22 5.66 -21.06
C ALA A 103 -29.90 6.86 -20.17
N LYS A 104 -30.91 7.60 -19.69
CA LYS A 104 -30.72 8.69 -18.73
C LYS A 104 -30.27 8.18 -17.38
N GLU A 105 -30.87 7.09 -16.90
CA GLU A 105 -30.50 6.45 -15.64
C GLU A 105 -29.03 5.96 -15.67
N TRP A 106 -28.65 5.24 -16.72
CA TRP A 106 -27.28 4.75 -16.90
C TRP A 106 -26.25 5.88 -16.95
N ARG A 107 -26.58 7.01 -17.59
CA ARG A 107 -25.73 8.20 -17.58
C ARG A 107 -25.54 8.75 -16.17
N GLY A 108 -26.61 8.81 -15.37
CA GLY A 108 -26.54 9.21 -13.96
C GLY A 108 -25.63 8.30 -13.14
N ARG A 109 -25.80 6.98 -13.28
CA ARG A 109 -24.96 5.98 -12.59
C ARG A 109 -23.49 6.09 -12.99
N PHE A 110 -23.21 6.21 -14.30
CA PHE A 110 -21.84 6.35 -14.80
C PHE A 110 -21.16 7.62 -14.28
N ASN A 111 -21.86 8.75 -14.25
CA ASN A 111 -21.31 10.00 -13.73
C ASN A 111 -21.05 9.92 -12.22
N ALA A 112 -21.92 9.27 -11.45
CA ALA A 112 -21.72 9.05 -10.02
C ALA A 112 -20.50 8.15 -9.75
N GLU A 113 -20.37 7.06 -10.51
CA GLU A 113 -19.22 6.16 -10.43
C GLU A 113 -17.91 6.88 -10.77
N LEU A 114 -17.94 7.76 -11.79
CA LEU A 114 -16.79 8.57 -12.17
C LEU A 114 -16.38 9.53 -11.05
N ALA A 115 -17.34 10.20 -10.40
CA ALA A 115 -17.07 11.08 -9.27
C ALA A 115 -16.47 10.34 -8.06
N ILE A 116 -16.95 9.12 -7.77
CA ILE A 116 -16.38 8.27 -6.71
C ILE A 116 -14.94 7.90 -7.04
N ARG A 117 -14.66 7.52 -8.30
CA ARG A 117 -13.29 7.18 -8.73
C ARG A 117 -12.34 8.36 -8.62
N GLU A 118 -12.76 9.54 -9.05
CA GLU A 118 -11.96 10.77 -8.96
C GLU A 118 -11.67 11.13 -7.49
N ALA A 119 -12.67 11.01 -6.60
CA ALA A 119 -12.47 11.24 -5.17
C ALA A 119 -11.44 10.27 -4.56
N LEU A 120 -11.55 8.97 -4.86
CA LEU A 120 -10.60 7.96 -4.40
C LEU A 120 -9.18 8.19 -4.96
N GLU A 121 -9.05 8.68 -6.19
CA GLU A 121 -7.76 9.01 -6.77
C GLU A 121 -7.09 10.18 -6.04
N ILE A 122 -7.85 11.21 -5.66
CA ILE A 122 -7.38 12.33 -4.84
C ILE A 122 -6.92 11.84 -3.46
N GLU A 123 -7.73 11.03 -2.79
CA GLU A 123 -7.36 10.45 -1.48
C GLU A 123 -6.10 9.59 -1.57
N MET A 124 -5.99 8.76 -2.61
CA MET A 124 -4.80 7.95 -2.84
C MET A 124 -3.56 8.81 -3.08
N MET A 125 -3.68 9.94 -3.78
CA MET A 125 -2.58 10.88 -3.94
C MET A 125 -2.15 11.50 -2.60
N GLY A 126 -3.11 11.91 -1.76
CA GLY A 126 -2.83 12.43 -0.41
C GLY A 126 -2.12 11.41 0.48
N ILE A 127 -2.62 10.18 0.55
CA ILE A 127 -2.00 9.10 1.32
C ILE A 127 -0.56 8.82 0.84
N LYS A 128 -0.32 8.86 -0.48
CA LYS A 128 1.03 8.68 -1.04
C LYS A 128 1.98 9.82 -0.65
N GLU A 129 1.49 11.05 -0.59
CA GLU A 129 2.25 12.22 -0.13
C GLU A 129 2.62 12.08 1.36
N GLU A 130 1.63 11.81 2.22
CA GLU A 130 1.85 11.60 3.66
C GLU A 130 2.82 10.44 3.94
N HIS A 131 2.70 9.34 3.18
CA HIS A 131 3.64 8.21 3.29
C HIS A 131 5.07 8.60 2.89
N ALA A 132 5.24 9.46 1.89
CA ALA A 132 6.55 9.95 1.49
C ALA A 132 7.16 10.86 2.59
N GLU A 133 6.36 11.75 3.18
CA GLU A 133 6.79 12.60 4.30
C GLU A 133 7.19 11.76 5.52
N LEU A 134 6.34 10.82 5.94
CA LEU A 134 6.63 9.93 7.06
C LEU A 134 7.92 9.14 6.85
N LEU A 135 8.17 8.67 5.62
CA LEU A 135 9.40 7.95 5.29
C LEU A 135 10.64 8.84 5.44
N THR A 136 10.55 10.12 5.08
CA THR A 136 11.63 11.09 5.29
C THR A 136 11.88 11.37 6.78
N ASP A 137 10.82 11.50 7.56
CA ASP A 137 10.93 11.74 9.01
C ASP A 137 11.54 10.56 9.75
N VAL A 138 11.09 9.34 9.45
CA VAL A 138 11.67 8.12 10.03
C VAL A 138 13.16 8.00 9.70
N LYS A 139 13.55 8.38 8.48
CA LYS A 139 14.96 8.41 8.09
C LYS A 139 15.76 9.44 8.90
N ALA A 140 15.25 10.67 9.04
CA ALA A 140 15.90 11.73 9.81
C ALA A 140 16.03 11.35 11.29
N LEU A 141 14.99 10.75 11.89
CA LEU A 141 15.02 10.24 13.27
C LEU A 141 16.10 9.16 13.45
N ARG A 142 16.24 8.25 12.48
CA ARG A 142 17.25 7.19 12.53
C ARG A 142 18.67 7.75 12.48
N GLU A 143 18.89 8.78 11.67
CA GLU A 143 20.19 9.47 11.58
C GLU A 143 20.51 10.21 12.89
N ALA A 144 19.53 10.93 13.46
CA ALA A 144 19.67 11.61 14.75
C ALA A 144 19.95 10.61 15.89
N GLU A 145 19.27 9.47 15.90
CA GLU A 145 19.52 8.41 16.88
C GLU A 145 20.93 7.83 16.76
N ALA A 146 21.42 7.61 15.54
CA ALA A 146 22.78 7.13 15.31
C ALA A 146 23.83 8.11 15.87
N THR A 147 23.64 9.42 15.66
CA THR A 147 24.51 10.45 16.26
C THR A 147 24.47 10.42 17.78
N ARG A 148 23.28 10.31 18.37
CA ARG A 148 23.11 10.22 19.83
C ARG A 148 23.80 8.99 20.42
N ILE A 149 23.71 7.84 19.76
CA ILE A 149 24.39 6.61 20.21
C ILE A 149 25.91 6.81 20.20
N GLN A 150 26.45 7.39 19.12
CA GLN A 150 27.89 7.67 19.02
C GLN A 150 28.39 8.62 20.13
N GLU A 151 27.62 9.65 20.47
CA GLU A 151 27.95 10.56 21.57
C GLU A 151 27.93 9.86 22.93
N LEU A 152 26.94 8.99 23.17
CA LEU A 152 26.86 8.19 24.39
C LEU A 152 28.01 7.20 24.52
N GLU A 153 28.47 6.61 23.42
CA GLU A 153 29.65 5.74 23.41
C GLU A 153 30.92 6.52 23.79
N LYS A 154 31.14 7.71 23.20
CA LYS A 154 32.25 8.59 23.59
C LYS A 154 32.19 8.98 25.07
N ALA A 155 31.01 9.32 25.58
CA ALA A 155 30.82 9.64 26.99
C ALA A 155 31.15 8.44 27.90
N ARG A 156 30.73 7.23 27.51
CA ARG A 156 31.08 5.99 28.22
C ARG A 156 32.59 5.73 28.24
N GLU A 157 33.29 5.95 27.13
CA GLU A 157 34.75 5.82 27.08
C GLU A 157 35.45 6.78 28.04
N VAL A 158 35.03 8.05 28.07
CA VAL A 158 35.57 9.05 29.01
C VAL A 158 35.32 8.65 30.46
N LEU A 159 34.12 8.15 30.78
CA LEU A 159 33.79 7.66 32.12
C LEU A 159 34.64 6.45 32.52
N LEU A 160 34.84 5.49 31.61
CA LEU A 160 35.68 4.32 31.85
C LEU A 160 37.14 4.69 32.09
N LEU A 161 37.68 5.61 31.29
CA LEU A 161 39.04 6.14 31.46
C LEU A 161 39.18 6.84 32.82
N THR A 162 38.23 7.69 33.18
CA THR A 162 38.22 8.41 34.45
C THR A 162 38.13 7.45 35.64
N SER A 163 37.27 6.43 35.55
CA SER A 163 37.13 5.40 36.59
C SER A 163 38.45 4.66 36.81
N ARG A 164 39.16 4.28 35.74
CA ARG A 164 40.47 3.63 35.83
C ARG A 164 41.49 4.52 36.54
N MET A 165 41.58 5.79 36.15
CA MET A 165 42.51 6.74 36.79
C MET A 165 42.22 6.92 38.28
N LEU A 166 40.94 6.95 38.67
CA LEU A 166 40.54 7.05 40.07
C LEU A 166 40.89 5.78 40.86
N GLN A 167 40.68 4.60 40.26
CA GLN A 167 41.07 3.32 40.88
C GLN A 167 42.60 3.23 41.08
N GLU A 168 43.39 3.65 40.08
CA GLU A 168 44.86 3.68 40.19
C GLU A 168 45.33 4.64 41.31
N ARG A 169 44.72 5.82 41.41
CA ARG A 169 45.03 6.78 42.49
C ARG A 169 44.65 6.23 43.86
N ALA A 170 43.49 5.57 43.98
CA ALA A 170 43.04 4.97 45.22
C ALA A 170 43.96 3.82 45.66
N LEU A 171 44.40 2.97 44.71
CA LEU A 171 45.36 1.90 44.96
C LEU A 171 46.68 2.48 45.48
N LYS A 172 47.23 3.49 44.81
CA LYS A 172 48.47 4.16 45.22
C LYS A 172 48.36 4.81 46.61
N ALA A 173 47.25 5.51 46.88
CA ALA A 173 47.00 6.11 48.19
C ALA A 173 46.91 5.06 49.31
N SER A 174 46.32 3.89 49.01
CA SER A 174 46.27 2.75 49.93
C SER A 174 47.67 2.21 50.24
N GLU A 175 48.50 1.99 49.21
CA GLU A 175 49.88 1.55 49.37
C GLU A 175 50.71 2.53 50.22
N ASP A 176 50.58 3.83 49.96
CA ASP A 176 51.30 4.87 50.70
C ASP A 176 50.83 4.94 52.16
N SER A 177 49.52 4.79 52.41
CA SER A 177 48.96 4.68 53.77
C SER A 177 49.53 3.46 54.52
N GLN A 178 49.65 2.32 53.86
CA GLN A 178 50.23 1.11 54.43
C GLN A 178 51.71 1.32 54.80
N LYS A 179 52.51 1.95 53.91
CA LYS A 179 53.91 2.28 54.19
C LYS A 179 54.05 3.20 55.41
N ILE A 180 53.21 4.23 55.52
CA ILE A 180 53.19 5.15 56.67
C ILE A 180 52.87 4.37 57.96
N THR A 181 51.89 3.47 57.91
CA THR A 181 51.49 2.64 59.06
C THR A 181 52.63 1.73 59.52
N HIS A 182 53.36 1.10 58.58
CA HIS A 182 54.53 0.30 58.91
C HIS A 182 55.66 1.14 59.53
N ALA A 183 55.99 2.30 58.94
CA ALA A 183 57.01 3.19 59.48
C ALA A 183 56.67 3.68 60.90
N ALA A 184 55.42 4.05 61.15
CA ALA A 184 54.95 4.46 62.47
C ALA A 184 55.07 3.33 63.50
N THR A 185 54.77 2.08 63.10
CA THR A 185 54.91 0.90 63.96
C THR A 185 56.39 0.62 64.31
N SER A 186 57.30 0.71 63.33
CA SER A 186 58.74 0.56 63.56
C SER A 186 59.30 1.63 64.50
N LEU A 187 58.88 2.90 64.35
CA LEU A 187 59.29 3.98 65.26
C LEU A 187 58.79 3.76 66.68
N LYS A 188 57.61 3.14 66.87
CA LYS A 188 57.05 2.85 68.19
C LYS A 188 57.85 1.77 68.93
N LEU A 189 58.40 0.79 68.23
CA LEU A 189 59.25 -0.28 68.80
C LEU A 189 60.65 0.21 69.20
N GLY A 190 61.15 1.29 68.59
CA GLY A 190 62.45 1.89 68.92
C GLY A 190 62.46 2.83 70.14
N ARG A 191 61.31 3.14 70.75
CA ARG A 191 61.26 3.94 71.98
C ARG A 191 61.46 3.05 73.21
N ASN A 192 62.64 3.13 73.82
CA ASN A 192 62.88 2.59 75.17
C ASN A 192 61.86 3.18 76.17
N PRO A 193 61.27 2.35 77.07
CA PRO A 193 60.20 2.79 77.98
C PRO A 193 60.64 3.81 79.05
N SER A 194 61.91 4.21 79.11
CA SER A 194 62.48 5.02 80.19
C SER A 194 62.19 6.53 80.13
N SER A 195 61.39 7.04 79.18
CA SER A 195 61.01 8.47 79.13
C SER A 195 59.49 8.75 79.00
N ALA A 196 58.64 7.71 79.08
CA ALA A 196 57.21 7.78 78.79
C ALA A 196 56.32 8.40 79.89
N ALA A 197 56.83 9.34 80.70
CA ALA A 197 56.08 9.91 81.82
C ALA A 197 55.67 11.40 81.70
N ARG A 198 55.88 12.10 80.56
CA ARG A 198 55.59 13.56 80.53
C ARG A 198 54.77 14.15 79.36
N CYS A 199 54.30 13.38 78.38
CA CYS A 199 53.56 13.99 77.24
C CYS A 199 52.17 13.37 76.99
N ALA A 200 51.42 13.05 78.05
CA ALA A 200 50.10 12.41 77.92
C ALA A 200 48.89 13.38 77.93
N VAL A 201 49.05 14.70 77.81
CA VAL A 201 47.92 15.63 78.10
C VAL A 201 47.44 16.51 76.93
N LEU A 202 48.11 16.63 75.77
CA LEU A 202 47.75 17.72 74.82
C LEU A 202 47.58 17.39 73.33
N SER A 203 47.04 16.25 72.92
CA SER A 203 46.73 16.09 71.48
C SER A 203 45.60 15.12 71.11
N TRP A 204 44.40 15.31 71.69
CA TRP A 204 43.19 14.63 71.21
C TRP A 204 41.99 15.56 71.03
N ALA A 205 42.24 16.83 70.71
CA ALA A 205 41.20 17.82 70.46
C ALA A 205 41.59 18.83 69.36
N ALA A 206 41.80 18.35 68.13
CA ALA A 206 41.66 19.19 66.92
C ALA A 206 41.88 18.32 65.68
N HIS A 207 40.79 17.86 65.05
CA HIS A 207 40.58 17.77 63.59
C HIS A 207 39.33 16.94 63.36
N ARG A 208 38.16 17.57 63.57
CA ARG A 208 36.88 17.13 63.03
C ARG A 208 36.76 17.82 61.66
N PRO A 209 36.81 17.12 60.52
CA PRO A 209 36.50 17.76 59.24
C PRO A 209 35.02 18.15 59.27
N ALA A 210 34.73 19.44 59.11
CA ALA A 210 33.38 19.92 58.90
C ALA A 210 32.84 19.28 57.63
N THR A 211 31.83 18.42 57.77
CA THR A 211 30.94 18.02 56.69
C THR A 211 30.14 19.24 56.25
N GLY A 212 30.74 20.04 55.35
CA GLY A 212 30.04 21.05 54.58
C GLY A 212 29.15 20.38 53.56
N SER A 213 27.96 20.01 53.98
CA SER A 213 26.84 19.66 53.10
C SER A 213 26.31 20.96 52.49
N SER A 214 26.87 21.36 51.34
CA SER A 214 26.19 22.29 50.43
C SER A 214 25.63 21.45 49.29
N ALA A 215 24.40 21.01 49.45
CA ALA A 215 23.61 20.51 48.33
C ALA A 215 23.44 21.65 47.31
N PRO A 216 23.72 21.44 46.02
CA PRO A 216 23.26 22.37 45.00
C PRO A 216 21.73 22.26 44.93
N GLU A 217 21.04 23.35 45.24
CA GLU A 217 19.64 23.55 44.84
C GLU A 217 19.57 23.45 43.32
N CYS A 218 19.03 22.34 42.82
CA CYS A 218 18.58 22.25 41.44
C CYS A 218 17.25 23.01 41.32
N PRO A 219 17.16 24.10 40.54
CA PRO A 219 15.88 24.73 40.26
C PRO A 219 15.15 23.88 39.20
N TYR A 220 14.44 22.85 39.62
CA TYR A 220 13.40 22.25 38.79
C TYR A 220 12.22 23.23 38.76
N GLN A 221 12.27 24.18 37.82
CA GLN A 221 11.10 24.94 37.42
C GLN A 221 10.04 23.98 36.88
N GLY A 222 8.83 24.15 37.40
CA GLY A 222 7.69 23.29 37.10
C GLY A 222 7.35 23.27 35.61
N ILE A 223 7.44 22.07 35.04
CA ILE A 223 6.66 21.73 33.86
C ILE A 223 5.26 21.38 34.37
N LYS A 224 4.30 22.26 34.07
CA LYS A 224 2.87 22.03 34.26
C LYS A 224 2.49 20.74 33.51
N PRO A 225 1.76 19.78 34.12
CA PRO A 225 1.18 18.68 33.36
C PRO A 225 0.14 19.27 32.39
N SER A 226 0.46 19.17 31.10
CA SER A 226 -0.43 19.53 30.02
C SER A 226 -1.61 18.58 30.02
N THR A 227 -2.80 19.17 30.03
CA THR A 227 -4.08 18.52 29.82
C THR A 227 -4.05 17.79 28.47
N ALA A 228 -4.16 16.47 28.46
CA ALA A 228 -4.46 15.72 27.25
C ALA A 228 -5.21 14.42 27.61
N ILE A 229 -6.53 14.43 27.45
CA ILE A 229 -7.31 13.83 26.35
C ILE A 229 -7.83 12.46 26.78
N ASN A 230 -9.15 12.43 26.97
CA ASN A 230 -9.97 11.23 27.06
C ASN A 230 -9.75 10.34 25.83
N GLY A 231 -9.04 9.22 25.99
CA GLY A 231 -9.16 8.07 25.11
C GLY A 231 -10.26 7.16 25.63
N ARG A 232 -11.47 7.27 25.06
CA ARG A 232 -12.45 6.18 25.13
C ARG A 232 -11.85 5.01 24.37
N ILE A 233 -11.52 3.95 25.10
CA ILE A 233 -11.40 2.61 24.54
C ILE A 233 -12.83 2.18 24.25
N SER A 234 -13.23 2.26 22.98
CA SER A 234 -14.38 1.53 22.48
C SER A 234 -13.87 0.14 22.13
N ASP A 235 -14.20 -0.82 22.98
CA ASP A 235 -14.14 -2.24 22.68
C ASP A 235 -15.35 -2.57 21.80
N ASP A 236 -15.25 -2.26 20.51
CA ASP A 236 -16.19 -2.71 19.47
C ASP A 236 -15.35 -3.02 18.24
N ASP A 237 -15.01 -4.29 18.05
CA ASP A 237 -14.85 -4.86 16.71
C ASP A 237 -15.11 -6.36 16.82
N ASP A 238 -16.29 -6.69 16.31
CA ASP A 238 -16.87 -7.99 16.08
C ASP A 238 -15.92 -8.96 15.36
N ASP A 239 -15.68 -10.11 15.97
CA ASP A 239 -15.21 -11.32 15.29
C ASP A 239 -16.33 -11.84 14.37
N ASP A 240 -16.50 -11.22 13.21
CA ASP A 240 -17.30 -11.75 12.10
C ASP A 240 -16.49 -12.80 11.32
N ASP A 241 -16.49 -14.01 11.86
CA ASP A 241 -16.00 -15.24 11.23
C ASP A 241 -16.89 -15.64 10.02
N TYR A 242 -16.78 -14.92 8.90
CA TYR A 242 -17.38 -15.31 7.62
C TYR A 242 -16.45 -16.27 6.85
N TYR A 243 -16.47 -17.56 7.20
CA TYR A 243 -16.01 -18.61 6.29
C TYR A 243 -17.14 -19.06 5.36
N LEU A 244 -17.27 -18.40 4.20
CA LEU A 244 -18.05 -18.91 3.07
C LEU A 244 -17.26 -20.00 2.32
N THR A 245 -17.75 -21.23 2.49
CA THR A 245 -17.94 -22.28 1.47
C THR A 245 -17.23 -22.11 0.12
N SER A 246 -16.23 -22.96 -0.13
CA SER A 246 -15.91 -23.41 -1.48
C SER A 246 -16.36 -24.86 -1.64
N GLY A 247 -17.52 -25.04 -2.27
CA GLY A 247 -17.99 -26.32 -2.78
C GLY A 247 -17.12 -26.76 -3.95
N GLY A 248 -16.21 -27.70 -3.70
CA GLY A 248 -15.52 -28.46 -4.72
C GLY A 248 -16.23 -29.79 -4.96
N SER A 249 -17.19 -29.81 -5.88
CA SER A 249 -17.74 -31.07 -6.41
C SER A 249 -16.72 -31.70 -7.34
N ARG A 250 -16.35 -32.95 -7.08
CA ARG A 250 -15.39 -33.73 -7.85
C ARG A 250 -16.05 -35.06 -8.25
N ALA A 251 -15.88 -35.39 -9.53
CA ALA A 251 -16.23 -36.62 -10.26
C ALA A 251 -17.73 -36.85 -10.55
#